data_AF-A0A6P8HK82-F1
#
_entry.id   AF-A0A6P8HK82-F1
#
_cell.length_a   1.000
_cell.length_b   1.000
_cell.length_c   1.000
_cell.angle_alpha   90.00
_cell.angle_beta   90.00
_cell.angle_gamma   90.00
#
_symmetry.space_group_name_H-M   'P 1'
#
loop_
_entity.id
_entity.type
_entity.pdbx_description
1 polymer ?
#
loop_
_entity_poly.entity_id
_entity_poly.type
_entity_poly.pdbx_seq_one_letter_code
_entity_poly.pdbx_strand_id
1 'polypeptide(L)'
;MATAAGTTLPLLRILTRKSQSFWGLNSFRRHLHCSVTLLSEKSKLTIRECYKLLGLSEEDTTETEVRAAYFKLAKQYHPDSGQSKADPEKFARIEQAYKVVLKHLSQKHVEEEEGDDEEDKFDIRHTAPQHRQYLEYGGFGSGTPSTREKQYRNHRFEQAIEGVFSHKTKQHGAEETSIAKAEKKAIRKNKISGAIERMVEDLIQEAMSKGEFQNLPGSGKPFTKDPLRDPYMDSGTHRLNQILLDSGYVPDWIALEKEIREDYATLKNKIRIKREQLGPMPFTKEDHQKWSNFEKGLTQKVQLIDRKIDKLNLIVPVLNRQRMHINLQKIINKALMDYGYGSPELFSPKDNSVAKENIQRFYLDINIRNSLTVVFRDYIGPVMLWTIFYLDSLLRNLKAKYVNKNQ
;
A
#
# COMPACT_ATOMS: atom_id res chain seq x y z
N MET A 1 33.21 11.07 75.87
CA MET A 1 33.70 12.46 75.97
C MET A 1 33.58 13.05 74.57
N ALA A 2 32.62 13.95 74.32
CA ALA A 2 32.78 15.41 74.40
C ALA A 2 33.77 15.90 73.30
N THR A 3 33.47 16.87 72.41
CA THR A 3 32.57 18.05 72.48
C THR A 3 32.00 18.51 71.11
N ALA A 4 31.05 19.46 71.16
CA ALA A 4 30.66 20.52 70.18
C ALA A 4 31.72 20.95 69.11
N ALA A 5 31.41 21.53 67.92
CA ALA A 5 30.18 21.99 67.20
C ALA A 5 30.54 22.25 65.68
N GLY A 6 29.75 22.80 64.73
CA GLY A 6 28.43 23.49 64.75
C GLY A 6 27.89 23.98 63.38
N THR A 7 27.74 25.30 63.23
CA THR A 7 27.12 26.15 62.17
C THR A 7 27.93 26.27 60.85
N THR A 8 27.40 26.51 59.63
CA THR A 8 26.05 26.88 59.13
C THR A 8 25.84 26.51 57.63
N LEU A 9 24.56 26.55 57.19
CA LEU A 9 23.98 26.23 55.86
C LEU A 9 24.31 27.26 54.73
N PRO A 10 23.84 27.14 53.45
CA PRO A 10 22.96 26.11 52.83
C PRO A 10 23.41 25.54 51.44
N LEU A 11 22.82 24.40 51.06
CA LEU A 11 22.64 23.99 49.65
C LEU A 11 21.19 23.57 49.39
N LEU A 12 20.57 24.14 48.35
CA LEU A 12 19.27 23.75 47.85
C LEU A 12 19.45 22.68 46.76
N ARG A 13 18.89 21.48 46.94
CA ARG A 13 18.72 20.52 45.83
C ARG A 13 17.40 19.77 45.93
N ILE A 14 16.78 19.64 44.75
CA ILE A 14 15.41 19.19 44.52
C ILE A 14 15.24 17.71 44.92
N LEU A 15 14.18 17.42 45.68
CA LEU A 15 13.76 16.06 46.00
C LEU A 15 12.69 15.56 45.03
N THR A 16 12.94 14.40 44.45
CA THR A 16 11.90 13.55 43.85
C THR A 16 11.17 12.78 44.96
N ARG A 17 9.92 12.39 44.73
CA ARG A 17 9.36 11.21 45.41
C ARG A 17 8.28 10.50 44.59
N LYS A 18 8.30 9.18 44.72
CA LYS A 18 7.46 8.19 44.05
C LYS A 18 7.00 7.23 45.15
N SER A 19 5.70 6.97 45.29
CA SER A 19 5.10 5.66 45.62
C SER A 19 3.61 5.80 45.93
N GLN A 20 2.87 4.71 45.72
CA GLN A 20 1.42 4.57 45.80
C GLN A 20 0.94 4.02 47.15
N SER A 21 -0.36 4.15 47.42
CA SER A 21 -1.11 3.34 48.39
C SER A 21 -2.55 3.04 47.90
N PHE A 22 -3.53 2.96 48.80
CA PHE A 22 -4.69 2.04 48.75
C PHE A 22 -5.80 2.57 49.70
N TRP A 23 -7.11 2.44 49.48
CA TRP A 23 -7.93 1.95 48.35
C TRP A 23 -9.41 2.38 48.56
N GLY A 24 -10.32 2.05 47.63
CA GLY A 24 -11.74 1.83 47.99
C GLY A 24 -12.86 2.74 47.41
N LEU A 25 -13.41 2.29 46.28
CA LEU A 25 -14.86 2.27 45.92
C LEU A 25 -15.70 3.56 45.68
N ASN A 26 -16.71 3.33 44.83
CA ASN A 26 -17.92 4.10 44.54
C ASN A 26 -17.82 5.38 43.69
N SER A 27 -18.28 5.20 42.44
CA SER A 27 -18.76 6.23 41.53
C SER A 27 -19.79 7.17 42.18
N PHE A 28 -19.52 8.47 42.19
CA PHE A 28 -20.55 9.47 42.40
C PHE A 28 -20.46 10.63 41.39
N ARG A 29 -21.49 10.71 40.55
CA ARG A 29 -21.68 11.69 39.48
C ARG A 29 -22.21 13.01 40.07
N ARG A 30 -21.32 13.98 40.33
CA ARG A 30 -21.68 15.37 40.64
C ARG A 30 -21.52 16.19 39.35
N HIS A 31 -22.57 16.43 38.56
CA HIS A 31 -23.59 17.48 38.79
C HIS A 31 -22.95 18.81 39.22
N LEU A 32 -22.53 19.59 38.22
CA LEU A 32 -22.35 21.03 38.35
C LEU A 32 -23.63 21.70 37.84
N HIS A 33 -24.39 22.31 38.75
CA HIS A 33 -25.36 23.33 38.36
C HIS A 33 -24.55 24.57 37.94
N CYS A 34 -24.68 25.04 36.70
CA CYS A 34 -25.80 25.84 36.20
C CYS A 34 -25.83 27.24 36.84
N SER A 35 -25.02 28.14 36.28
CA SER A 35 -25.42 29.55 36.14
C SER A 35 -25.99 29.72 34.73
N VAL A 36 -27.27 29.37 34.54
CA VAL A 36 -28.01 29.81 33.36
C VAL A 36 -28.03 31.33 33.40
N THR A 37 -27.33 31.95 32.46
CA THR A 37 -27.54 33.36 32.15
C THR A 37 -28.99 33.49 31.72
N LEU A 38 -29.77 34.28 32.45
CA LEU A 38 -31.12 34.69 32.05
C LEU A 38 -30.99 35.53 30.77
N LEU A 39 -30.95 34.85 29.64
CA LEU A 39 -31.19 35.46 28.34
C LEU A 39 -32.65 35.90 28.35
N SER A 40 -32.82 37.20 28.60
CA SER A 40 -33.97 38.02 28.24
C SER A 40 -34.83 37.35 27.16
N GLU A 41 -36.13 37.25 27.43
CA GLU A 41 -37.14 36.73 26.50
C GLU A 41 -37.23 37.60 25.24
N LYS A 42 -36.24 37.45 24.35
CA LYS A 42 -36.27 38.02 23.02
C LYS A 42 -37.36 37.28 22.27
N SER A 43 -38.43 38.01 21.96
CA SER A 43 -39.55 37.54 21.15
C SER A 43 -39.03 36.75 19.95
N LYS A 44 -39.54 35.53 19.77
CA LYS A 44 -39.24 34.71 18.59
C LYS A 44 -39.84 35.42 17.37
N LEU A 45 -39.02 36.21 16.68
CA LEU A 45 -39.40 36.82 15.40
C LEU A 45 -39.83 35.70 14.44
N THR A 46 -41.03 35.81 13.90
CA THR A 46 -41.53 34.90 12.88
C THR A 46 -40.76 35.13 11.58
N ILE A 47 -40.67 34.09 10.73
CA ILE A 47 -39.92 34.17 9.46
C ILE A 47 -40.39 35.37 8.62
N ARG A 48 -41.72 35.58 8.56
CA ARG A 48 -42.36 36.72 7.87
C ARG A 48 -41.92 38.09 8.39
N GLU A 49 -41.74 38.22 9.71
CA GLU A 49 -41.24 39.46 10.31
C GLU A 49 -39.77 39.68 9.98
N CYS A 50 -38.96 38.62 9.88
CA CYS A 50 -37.55 38.74 9.46
C CYS A 50 -37.41 39.25 8.02
N TYR A 51 -38.21 38.76 7.07
CA TYR A 51 -38.21 39.28 5.70
C TYR A 51 -38.66 40.75 5.64
N LYS A 52 -39.74 41.10 6.36
CA LYS A 52 -40.21 42.50 6.48
C LYS A 52 -39.18 43.44 7.11
N LEU A 53 -38.43 42.99 8.11
CA LEU A 53 -37.35 43.77 8.76
C LEU A 53 -36.16 44.01 7.83
N LEU A 54 -35.89 43.11 6.88
CA LEU A 54 -34.86 43.29 5.86
C LEU A 54 -35.37 44.07 4.64
N GLY A 55 -36.68 44.30 4.52
CA GLY A 55 -37.30 44.99 3.39
C GLY A 55 -37.39 44.12 2.13
N LEU A 56 -37.56 42.81 2.29
CA LEU A 56 -37.60 41.82 1.21
C LEU A 56 -38.93 41.05 1.18
N SER A 57 -39.29 40.53 0.02
CA SER A 57 -40.43 39.59 -0.15
C SER A 57 -40.06 38.18 0.33
N GLU A 58 -41.05 37.33 0.59
CA GLU A 58 -40.83 35.91 0.95
C GLU A 58 -40.55 35.04 -0.30
N GLU A 59 -40.99 35.47 -1.49
CA GLU A 59 -41.11 34.62 -2.69
C GLU A 59 -39.88 34.71 -3.62
N ASP A 60 -39.41 35.93 -3.95
CA ASP A 60 -38.41 36.17 -4.99
C ASP A 60 -36.95 36.33 -4.50
N THR A 61 -36.63 36.00 -3.24
CA THR A 61 -35.33 36.37 -2.66
C THR A 61 -34.18 35.43 -2.97
N THR A 62 -33.12 35.97 -3.55
CA THR A 62 -31.82 35.30 -3.67
C THR A 62 -30.88 35.61 -2.48
N GLU A 63 -29.93 34.71 -2.20
CA GLU A 63 -28.98 34.86 -1.08
C GLU A 63 -28.10 36.13 -1.21
N THR A 64 -27.80 36.54 -2.44
CA THR A 64 -27.03 37.75 -2.75
C THR A 64 -27.81 39.02 -2.41
N GLU A 65 -29.12 39.05 -2.63
CA GLU A 65 -30.01 40.17 -2.29
C GLU A 65 -30.20 40.29 -0.78
N VAL A 66 -30.36 39.17 -0.06
CA VAL A 66 -30.42 39.14 1.41
C VAL A 66 -29.15 39.74 2.02
N ARG A 67 -27.97 39.38 1.50
CA ARG A 67 -26.69 39.99 1.89
C ARG A 67 -26.66 41.49 1.57
N ALA A 68 -27.07 41.89 0.37
CA ALA A 68 -27.06 43.30 -0.05
C ALA A 68 -28.00 44.18 0.79
N ALA A 69 -29.19 43.69 1.14
CA ALA A 69 -30.14 44.36 2.03
C ALA A 69 -29.57 44.50 3.44
N TYR A 70 -29.00 43.43 4.00
CA TYR A 70 -28.32 43.48 5.30
C TYR A 70 -27.18 44.50 5.33
N PHE A 71 -26.29 44.54 4.31
CA PHE A 71 -25.22 45.54 4.26
C PHE A 71 -25.73 46.99 4.17
N LYS A 72 -26.81 47.24 3.42
CA LYS A 72 -27.45 48.57 3.35
C LYS A 72 -28.01 49.02 4.71
N LEU A 73 -28.62 48.10 5.46
CA LEU A 73 -29.18 48.37 6.78
C LEU A 73 -28.09 48.49 7.85
N ALA A 74 -27.10 47.60 7.86
CA ALA A 74 -25.95 47.67 8.75
C ALA A 74 -25.24 49.04 8.63
N LYS A 75 -25.00 49.52 7.41
CA LYS A 75 -24.38 50.84 7.18
C LYS A 75 -25.20 52.02 7.72
N GLN A 76 -26.50 51.87 7.97
CA GLN A 76 -27.38 52.92 8.51
C GLN A 76 -27.58 52.83 10.03
N TYR A 77 -27.63 51.61 10.58
CA TYR A 77 -28.03 51.36 11.97
C TYR A 77 -26.87 50.95 12.89
N HIS A 78 -25.67 50.65 12.37
CA HIS A 78 -24.52 50.28 13.18
C HIS A 78 -24.14 51.41 14.16
N PRO A 79 -23.88 51.11 15.45
CA PRO A 79 -23.60 52.13 16.47
C PRO A 79 -22.41 53.03 16.11
N ASP A 80 -21.36 52.46 15.51
CA ASP A 80 -20.15 53.23 15.14
C ASP A 80 -20.29 54.01 13.82
N SER A 81 -21.45 53.98 13.15
CA SER A 81 -21.62 54.61 11.83
C SER A 81 -21.74 56.15 11.86
N GLY A 82 -21.84 56.75 13.05
CA GLY A 82 -21.94 58.20 13.26
C GLY A 82 -23.21 58.87 12.70
N GLN A 83 -24.16 58.10 12.16
CA GLN A 83 -25.40 58.61 11.57
C GLN A 83 -26.47 58.80 12.64
N SER A 84 -27.37 59.77 12.46
CA SER A 84 -28.51 60.03 13.37
C SER A 84 -29.53 58.90 13.47
N LYS A 85 -29.40 57.86 12.63
CA LYS A 85 -30.22 56.63 12.66
C LYS A 85 -29.53 55.46 13.36
N ALA A 86 -28.29 55.61 13.81
CA ALA A 86 -27.55 54.56 14.53
C ALA A 86 -28.29 54.16 15.81
N ASP A 87 -28.63 52.88 15.93
CA ASP A 87 -29.45 52.35 17.02
C ASP A 87 -29.03 50.89 17.29
N PRO A 88 -28.41 50.59 18.44
CA PRO A 88 -27.87 49.27 18.73
C PRO A 88 -28.96 48.20 18.87
N GLU A 89 -30.17 48.56 19.30
CA GLU A 89 -31.27 47.58 19.41
C GLU A 89 -31.82 47.21 18.03
N LYS A 90 -32.00 48.19 17.15
CA LYS A 90 -32.42 47.92 15.76
C LYS A 90 -31.37 47.10 15.02
N PHE A 91 -30.09 47.44 15.17
CA PHE A 91 -29.00 46.66 14.58
C PHE A 91 -29.03 45.19 15.03
N ALA A 92 -29.20 44.93 16.33
CA ALA A 92 -29.31 43.56 16.85
C ALA A 92 -30.52 42.80 16.28
N ARG A 93 -31.67 43.47 16.08
CA ARG A 93 -32.86 42.85 15.43
C ARG A 93 -32.61 42.54 13.95
N ILE A 94 -31.93 43.43 13.22
CA ILE A 94 -31.55 43.25 11.81
C ILE A 94 -30.57 42.07 11.66
N GLU A 95 -29.57 41.97 12.53
CA GLU A 95 -28.62 40.85 12.54
C GLU A 95 -29.31 39.50 12.85
N GLN A 96 -30.26 39.50 13.78
CA GLN A 96 -31.08 38.31 14.08
C GLN A 96 -31.96 37.91 12.88
N ALA A 97 -32.64 38.86 12.25
CA ALA A 97 -33.46 38.62 11.06
C ALA A 97 -32.65 38.02 9.91
N TYR A 98 -31.47 38.58 9.63
CA TYR A 98 -30.53 38.08 8.61
C TYR A 98 -30.10 36.62 8.86
N LYS A 99 -29.76 36.27 10.11
CA LYS A 99 -29.39 34.89 10.48
C LYS A 99 -30.54 33.90 10.31
N VAL A 100 -31.78 34.32 10.60
CA VAL A 100 -32.98 33.48 10.42
C VAL A 100 -33.30 33.28 8.93
N VAL A 101 -33.23 34.32 8.12
CA VAL A 101 -33.51 34.25 6.67
C VAL A 101 -32.46 33.41 5.93
N LEU A 102 -31.17 33.56 6.24
CA LEU A 102 -30.13 32.69 5.66
C LEU A 102 -30.37 31.22 6.00
N LYS A 103 -30.76 30.92 7.25
CA LYS A 103 -31.08 29.55 7.65
C LYS A 103 -32.28 29.02 6.86
N HIS A 104 -33.34 29.81 6.73
CA HIS A 104 -34.53 29.45 5.95
C HIS A 104 -34.19 29.13 4.49
N LEU A 105 -33.41 29.97 3.81
CA LEU A 105 -32.95 29.72 2.43
C LEU A 105 -32.11 28.44 2.32
N SER A 106 -31.21 28.19 3.29
CA SER A 106 -30.41 26.95 3.29
C SER A 106 -31.23 25.68 3.54
N GLN A 107 -32.37 25.77 4.23
CA GLN A 107 -33.28 24.65 4.44
C GLN A 107 -34.14 24.41 3.21
N LYS A 108 -34.68 25.48 2.60
CA LYS A 108 -35.44 25.40 1.35
C LYS A 108 -34.64 24.75 0.21
N HIS A 109 -33.36 25.08 0.07
CA HIS A 109 -32.50 24.42 -0.94
C HIS A 109 -32.28 22.92 -0.70
N VAL A 110 -32.35 22.43 0.54
CA VAL A 110 -32.26 20.99 0.84
C VAL A 110 -33.61 20.32 0.54
N GLU A 111 -34.72 20.94 0.93
CA GLU A 111 -36.08 20.45 0.66
C GLU A 111 -36.41 20.44 -0.85
N GLU A 112 -35.82 21.34 -1.65
CA GLU A 112 -35.95 21.36 -3.12
C GLU A 112 -35.05 20.33 -3.82
N GLU A 113 -33.84 20.03 -3.32
CA GLU A 113 -33.00 18.94 -3.86
C GLU A 113 -33.48 17.53 -3.42
N GLU A 114 -34.22 17.40 -2.32
CA GLU A 114 -34.92 16.16 -1.94
C GLU A 114 -36.26 15.96 -2.68
N GLY A 115 -36.69 16.94 -3.51
CA GLY A 115 -38.02 16.95 -4.14
C GLY A 115 -38.12 16.48 -5.60
N ASP A 116 -37.00 16.24 -6.29
CA ASP A 116 -36.97 15.80 -7.71
C ASP A 116 -36.44 14.35 -7.88
N ASP A 117 -36.18 13.66 -6.76
CA ASP A 117 -36.04 12.20 -6.70
C ASP A 117 -37.43 11.60 -6.36
N GLU A 118 -38.03 10.87 -7.31
CA GLU A 118 -39.21 10.01 -7.04
C GLU A 118 -38.86 8.99 -5.94
N GLU A 119 -39.36 9.22 -4.71
CA GLU A 119 -39.12 8.34 -3.57
C GLU A 119 -39.66 6.91 -3.82
N ASP A 120 -38.76 5.98 -4.14
CA ASP A 120 -38.94 4.56 -3.89
C ASP A 120 -39.23 4.37 -2.39
N LYS A 121 -40.51 4.32 -2.01
CA LYS A 121 -40.94 4.06 -0.64
C LYS A 121 -40.53 2.65 -0.20
N PHE A 122 -39.35 2.56 0.42
CA PHE A 122 -38.89 1.34 1.07
C PHE A 122 -39.70 1.06 2.33
N ASP A 123 -40.75 0.24 2.18
CA ASP A 123 -41.53 -0.27 3.30
C ASP A 123 -40.62 -0.93 4.36
N ILE A 124 -40.73 -0.48 5.61
CA ILE A 124 -39.82 -0.79 6.72
C ILE A 124 -40.14 -2.18 7.32
N ARG A 125 -40.40 -3.18 6.47
CA ARG A 125 -40.65 -4.58 6.85
C ARG A 125 -39.69 -5.52 6.11
N HIS A 126 -38.47 -5.58 6.62
CA HIS A 126 -37.42 -6.53 6.28
C HIS A 126 -36.70 -6.35 4.94
N THR A 127 -36.11 -5.17 4.72
CA THR A 127 -34.80 -5.14 4.06
C THR A 127 -33.73 -5.22 5.14
N ALA A 128 -33.20 -6.41 5.40
CA ALA A 128 -32.03 -6.55 6.28
C ALA A 128 -30.91 -5.64 5.74
N PRO A 129 -30.16 -4.90 6.58
CA PRO A 129 -29.05 -4.06 6.12
C PRO A 129 -28.09 -4.92 5.31
N GLN A 130 -28.15 -4.82 3.98
CA GLN A 130 -27.34 -5.69 3.14
C GLN A 130 -25.90 -5.31 3.40
N HIS A 131 -25.15 -6.25 3.98
CA HIS A 131 -23.74 -6.11 4.30
C HIS A 131 -22.90 -6.17 3.01
N ARG A 132 -23.23 -5.31 2.05
CA ARG A 132 -22.40 -4.95 0.91
C ARG A 132 -21.28 -4.09 1.46
N GLN A 133 -20.31 -4.75 2.08
CA GLN A 133 -18.95 -4.24 2.12
C GLN A 133 -18.50 -4.07 0.68
N TYR A 134 -18.74 -2.89 0.12
CA TYR A 134 -18.01 -2.44 -1.05
C TYR A 134 -16.53 -2.58 -0.73
N LEU A 135 -15.73 -2.99 -1.71
CA LEU A 135 -14.27 -3.04 -1.59
C LEU A 135 -13.78 -1.72 -1.00
N GLU A 136 -13.30 -1.75 0.26
CA GLU A 136 -12.87 -0.55 0.94
C GLU A 136 -11.60 -0.05 0.27
N TYR A 137 -11.73 0.99 -0.56
CA TYR A 137 -10.63 1.66 -1.25
C TYR A 137 -9.75 2.49 -0.28
N GLY A 138 -9.53 2.01 0.94
CA GLY A 138 -8.82 2.73 2.01
C GLY A 138 -9.50 4.02 2.45
N GLY A 139 -10.82 4.15 2.24
CA GLY A 139 -11.55 5.40 2.43
C GLY A 139 -11.30 6.46 1.34
N PHE A 140 -10.64 6.10 0.23
CA PHE A 140 -10.34 7.02 -0.86
C PHE A 140 -11.50 7.15 -1.85
N GLY A 141 -11.92 8.40 -2.10
CA GLY A 141 -12.91 8.76 -3.11
C GLY A 141 -14.35 8.93 -2.58
N SER A 142 -15.16 9.65 -3.36
CA SER A 142 -16.56 10.00 -3.06
C SER A 142 -17.50 9.76 -4.25
N GLY A 143 -18.81 9.92 -4.04
CA GLY A 143 -19.82 9.66 -5.06
C GLY A 143 -20.17 8.18 -5.22
N THR A 144 -20.54 7.76 -6.43
CA THR A 144 -20.98 6.38 -6.72
C THR A 144 -19.84 5.35 -6.67
N PRO A 145 -20.11 4.04 -6.45
CA PRO A 145 -19.06 3.02 -6.36
C PRO A 145 -18.11 2.96 -7.58
N SER A 146 -18.62 3.13 -8.79
CA SER A 146 -17.83 3.19 -10.03
C SER A 146 -16.94 4.43 -10.12
N THR A 147 -17.43 5.57 -9.61
CA THR A 147 -16.64 6.81 -9.50
C THR A 147 -15.49 6.64 -8.51
N ARG A 148 -15.75 6.01 -7.36
CA ARG A 148 -14.72 5.68 -6.37
C ARG A 148 -13.68 4.70 -6.91
N GLU A 149 -14.10 3.67 -7.67
CA GLU A 149 -13.17 2.76 -8.34
C GLU A 149 -12.24 3.50 -9.29
N LYS A 150 -12.77 4.40 -10.13
CA LYS A 150 -11.97 5.24 -11.05
C LYS A 150 -10.99 6.14 -10.29
N GLN A 151 -11.45 6.78 -9.21
CA GLN A 151 -10.60 7.62 -8.35
C GLN A 151 -9.49 6.80 -7.66
N TYR A 152 -9.80 5.62 -7.11
CA TYR A 152 -8.81 4.73 -6.49
C TYR A 152 -7.80 4.20 -7.50
N ARG A 153 -8.23 3.87 -8.72
CA ARG A 153 -7.32 3.50 -9.82
C ARG A 153 -6.35 4.62 -10.18
N ASN A 154 -6.84 5.86 -10.27
CA ASN A 154 -5.99 7.03 -10.51
C ASN A 154 -5.01 7.25 -9.33
N HIS A 155 -5.49 7.13 -8.09
CA HIS A 155 -4.65 7.28 -6.90
C HIS A 155 -3.53 6.23 -6.83
N ARG A 156 -3.80 4.96 -7.16
CA ARG A 156 -2.74 3.94 -7.27
C ARG A 156 -1.72 4.25 -8.37
N PHE A 157 -2.14 4.89 -9.46
CA PHE A 157 -1.23 5.34 -10.52
C PHE A 157 -0.35 6.51 -10.06
N GLU A 158 -0.91 7.48 -9.33
CA GLU A 158 -0.15 8.59 -8.71
C GLU A 158 0.88 8.07 -7.69
N GLN A 159 0.46 7.19 -6.76
CA GLN A 159 1.37 6.54 -5.80
C GLN A 159 2.49 5.76 -6.49
N ALA A 160 2.18 5.07 -7.60
CA ALA A 160 3.18 4.35 -8.38
C ALA A 160 4.21 5.31 -8.98
N ILE A 161 3.78 6.43 -9.57
CA ILE A 161 4.68 7.46 -10.10
C ILE A 161 5.56 8.06 -8.99
N GLU A 162 5.00 8.34 -7.82
CA GLU A 162 5.76 8.82 -6.65
C GLU A 162 6.78 7.76 -6.17
N GLY A 163 6.41 6.47 -6.20
CA GLY A 163 7.30 5.35 -5.98
C GLY A 163 8.48 5.32 -6.95
N VAL A 164 8.23 5.43 -8.26
CA VAL A 164 9.28 5.52 -9.29
C VAL A 164 10.19 6.71 -9.04
N PHE A 165 9.60 7.88 -8.80
CA PHE A 165 10.34 9.14 -8.61
C PHE A 165 11.23 9.09 -7.36
N SER A 166 10.70 8.63 -6.23
CA SER A 166 11.46 8.47 -4.99
C SER A 166 12.56 7.41 -5.13
N HIS A 167 12.31 6.29 -5.81
CA HIS A 167 13.32 5.27 -6.11
C HIS A 167 14.46 5.81 -6.98
N LYS A 168 14.15 6.53 -8.07
CA LYS A 168 15.16 7.19 -8.92
C LYS A 168 15.96 8.24 -8.13
N THR A 169 15.28 9.02 -7.28
CA THR A 169 15.94 10.00 -6.40
C THR A 169 16.89 9.32 -5.40
N LYS A 170 16.52 8.16 -4.84
CA LYS A 170 17.41 7.35 -3.99
C LYS A 170 18.63 6.81 -4.77
N GLN A 171 18.45 6.37 -6.02
CA GLN A 171 19.54 5.81 -6.84
C GLN A 171 20.53 6.87 -7.34
N HIS A 172 20.06 8.05 -7.72
CA HIS A 172 20.89 9.15 -8.26
C HIS A 172 21.25 10.22 -7.21
N GLY A 173 20.91 9.98 -5.94
CA GLY A 173 20.92 10.96 -4.84
C GLY A 173 22.30 11.32 -4.28
N ALA A 174 23.18 11.87 -5.12
CA ALA A 174 24.38 12.61 -4.73
C ALA A 174 24.83 13.63 -5.80
N GLU A 175 24.52 13.39 -7.08
CA GLU A 175 24.88 14.26 -8.22
C GLU A 175 23.83 15.35 -8.49
N GLU A 176 23.43 16.10 -7.46
CA GLU A 176 22.23 16.97 -7.52
C GLU A 176 22.31 18.21 -8.44
N THR A 177 23.47 18.54 -9.04
CA THR A 177 23.71 19.89 -9.57
C THR A 177 23.42 20.10 -11.07
N SER A 178 23.33 19.05 -11.88
CA SER A 178 23.16 19.15 -13.35
C SER A 178 21.87 18.48 -13.86
N ILE A 179 21.71 17.18 -13.63
CA ILE A 179 20.60 16.35 -14.18
C ILE A 179 19.25 16.81 -13.60
N ALA A 180 19.20 17.07 -12.30
CA ALA A 180 17.98 17.47 -11.60
C ALA A 180 17.36 18.78 -12.13
N LYS A 181 18.13 19.70 -12.74
CA LYS A 181 17.56 20.91 -13.37
C LYS A 181 16.89 20.61 -14.71
N ALA A 182 17.47 19.73 -15.53
CA ALA A 182 16.88 19.30 -16.79
C ALA A 182 15.60 18.49 -16.53
N GLU A 183 15.63 17.54 -15.58
CA GLU A 183 14.46 16.76 -15.21
C GLU A 183 13.40 17.58 -14.47
N LYS A 184 13.74 18.47 -13.54
CA LYS A 184 12.75 19.40 -12.94
C LYS A 184 12.14 20.33 -14.01
N LYS A 185 12.85 20.67 -15.09
CA LYS A 185 12.31 21.39 -16.25
C LYS A 185 11.41 20.50 -17.12
N ALA A 186 11.72 19.21 -17.27
CA ALA A 186 10.86 18.22 -17.92
C ALA A 186 9.57 17.95 -17.12
N ILE A 187 9.67 17.78 -15.79
CA ILE A 187 8.51 17.63 -14.89
C ILE A 187 7.66 18.92 -14.87
N ARG A 188 8.27 20.10 -14.96
CA ARG A 188 7.51 21.36 -15.17
C ARG A 188 6.88 21.44 -16.57
N LYS A 189 7.53 20.92 -17.62
CA LYS A 189 6.88 20.71 -18.93
C LYS A 189 5.71 19.73 -18.83
N ASN A 190 5.80 18.70 -18.01
CA ASN A 190 4.69 17.78 -17.75
C ASN A 190 3.58 18.43 -16.91
N LYS A 191 3.84 19.50 -16.14
CA LYS A 191 2.78 20.38 -15.58
C LYS A 191 2.12 21.29 -16.63
N ILE A 192 2.54 21.23 -17.89
CA ILE A 192 1.79 21.72 -19.06
C ILE A 192 0.91 20.58 -19.63
N SER A 193 0.54 19.57 -18.81
CA SER A 193 -0.29 18.43 -19.24
C SER A 193 -1.60 18.92 -19.85
N GLY A 194 -2.29 19.89 -19.25
CA GLY A 194 -3.54 20.42 -19.78
C GLY A 194 -3.48 21.06 -21.19
N ALA A 195 -2.29 21.24 -21.79
CA ALA A 195 -2.14 21.58 -23.20
C ALA A 195 -1.59 20.42 -24.04
N ILE A 196 -0.74 19.55 -23.48
CA ILE A 196 -0.23 18.36 -24.17
C ILE A 196 -1.32 17.28 -24.24
N GLU A 197 -2.07 17.02 -23.16
CA GLU A 197 -3.26 16.16 -23.13
C GLU A 197 -4.34 16.69 -24.08
N ARG A 198 -4.59 18.01 -24.13
CA ARG A 198 -5.48 18.60 -25.15
C ARG A 198 -4.98 18.33 -26.56
N MET A 199 -3.71 18.65 -26.86
CA MET A 199 -3.12 18.38 -28.17
C MET A 199 -3.14 16.89 -28.54
N VAL A 200 -2.93 15.98 -27.57
CA VAL A 200 -3.01 14.53 -27.78
C VAL A 200 -4.45 14.08 -28.00
N GLU A 201 -5.42 14.63 -27.26
CA GLU A 201 -6.85 14.37 -27.45
C GLU A 201 -7.33 14.89 -28.82
N ASP A 202 -6.92 16.09 -29.21
CA ASP A 202 -7.20 16.70 -30.52
C ASP A 202 -6.60 15.82 -31.66
N LEU A 203 -5.35 15.35 -31.51
CA LEU A 203 -4.71 14.44 -32.47
C LEU A 203 -5.38 13.06 -32.52
N ILE A 204 -5.86 12.53 -31.38
CA ILE A 204 -6.63 11.27 -31.33
C ILE A 204 -7.97 11.47 -32.06
N GLN A 205 -8.68 12.57 -31.82
CA GLN A 205 -9.93 12.89 -32.51
C GLN A 205 -9.71 13.11 -34.01
N GLU A 206 -8.63 13.78 -34.41
CA GLU A 206 -8.26 13.94 -35.82
C GLU A 206 -8.00 12.58 -36.49
N ALA A 207 -7.17 11.71 -35.87
CA ALA A 207 -6.90 10.36 -36.39
C ALA A 207 -8.14 9.45 -36.39
N MET A 208 -9.06 9.62 -35.43
CA MET A 208 -10.38 8.95 -35.43
C MET A 208 -11.24 9.43 -36.60
N SER A 209 -11.31 10.74 -36.86
CA SER A 209 -12.08 11.31 -37.97
C SER A 209 -11.57 10.88 -39.35
N LYS A 210 -10.25 10.72 -39.49
CA LYS A 210 -9.59 10.18 -40.70
C LYS A 210 -9.75 8.66 -40.86
N GLY A 211 -10.23 7.97 -39.83
CA GLY A 211 -10.37 6.52 -39.83
C GLY A 211 -9.05 5.74 -39.76
N GLU A 212 -7.94 6.38 -39.33
CA GLU A 212 -6.61 5.75 -39.27
C GLU A 212 -6.58 4.50 -38.38
N PHE A 213 -7.47 4.43 -37.38
CA PHE A 213 -7.64 3.29 -36.48
C PHE A 213 -8.34 2.06 -37.12
N GLN A 214 -9.00 2.19 -38.28
CA GLN A 214 -9.82 1.11 -38.84
C GLN A 214 -8.98 -0.07 -39.37
N ASN A 215 -7.77 0.19 -39.88
CA ASN A 215 -6.90 -0.80 -40.51
C ASN A 215 -5.55 -0.97 -39.80
N LEU A 216 -5.55 -0.90 -38.45
CA LEU A 216 -4.35 -1.15 -37.66
C LEU A 216 -3.85 -2.61 -37.83
N PRO A 217 -2.53 -2.83 -37.94
CA PRO A 217 -1.97 -4.17 -38.08
C PRO A 217 -2.26 -5.01 -36.84
N GLY A 218 -3.14 -6.01 -36.97
CA GLY A 218 -3.62 -6.83 -35.86
C GLY A 218 -5.05 -6.55 -35.41
N SER A 219 -5.77 -5.62 -36.06
CA SER A 219 -7.22 -5.45 -35.86
C SER A 219 -7.96 -6.78 -36.07
N GLY A 220 -8.99 -7.02 -35.26
CA GLY A 220 -9.80 -8.26 -35.29
C GLY A 220 -9.08 -9.54 -34.82
N LYS A 221 -7.75 -9.55 -34.66
CA LYS A 221 -7.03 -10.71 -34.11
C LYS A 221 -7.17 -10.72 -32.58
N PRO A 222 -7.38 -11.90 -31.94
CA PRO A 222 -7.35 -11.99 -30.49
C PRO A 222 -5.96 -11.58 -30.00
N PHE A 223 -5.91 -10.78 -28.93
CA PHE A 223 -4.64 -10.37 -28.32
C PHE A 223 -3.76 -11.59 -28.04
N THR A 224 -2.49 -11.51 -28.45
CA THR A 224 -1.47 -12.47 -28.02
C THR A 224 -1.41 -12.40 -26.50
N LYS A 225 -1.86 -13.48 -25.84
CA LYS A 225 -1.78 -13.58 -24.39
C LYS A 225 -0.30 -13.60 -24.02
N ASP A 226 0.19 -12.56 -23.36
CA ASP A 226 1.51 -12.59 -22.75
C ASP A 226 1.58 -13.83 -21.84
N PRO A 227 2.50 -14.77 -22.08
CA PRO A 227 2.53 -16.03 -21.34
C PRO A 227 2.89 -15.83 -19.85
N LEU A 228 3.36 -14.63 -19.49
CA LEU A 228 3.66 -14.21 -18.12
C LEU A 228 2.53 -13.39 -17.47
N ARG A 229 1.44 -13.08 -18.18
CA ARG A 229 0.30 -12.36 -17.62
C ARG A 229 -0.57 -13.30 -16.80
N ASP A 230 -0.66 -13.02 -15.50
CA ASP A 230 -1.59 -13.68 -14.60
C ASP A 230 -3.05 -13.50 -15.11
N PRO A 231 -3.80 -14.59 -15.38
CA PRO A 231 -5.20 -14.52 -15.81
C PRO A 231 -6.13 -13.82 -14.81
N TYR A 232 -5.76 -13.79 -13.52
CA TYR A 232 -6.57 -13.20 -12.44
C TYR A 232 -6.25 -11.72 -12.18
N MET A 233 -5.22 -11.16 -12.84
CA MET A 233 -4.85 -9.74 -12.69
C MET A 233 -5.66 -8.86 -13.66
N ASP A 234 -6.25 -7.79 -13.14
CA ASP A 234 -6.97 -6.80 -13.94
C ASP A 234 -6.04 -6.07 -14.92
N SER A 235 -6.62 -5.58 -16.02
CA SER A 235 -5.86 -4.87 -17.07
C SER A 235 -5.22 -3.58 -16.58
N GLY A 236 -5.75 -2.95 -15.53
CA GLY A 236 -5.19 -1.76 -14.90
C GLY A 236 -3.92 -2.08 -14.12
N THR A 237 -3.98 -3.02 -13.16
CA THR A 237 -2.80 -3.44 -12.38
C THR A 237 -1.72 -4.06 -13.27
N HIS A 238 -2.09 -4.82 -14.30
CA HIS A 238 -1.11 -5.38 -15.23
C HIS A 238 -0.30 -4.28 -15.95
N ARG A 239 -0.99 -3.29 -16.53
CA ARG A 239 -0.35 -2.12 -17.17
C ARG A 239 0.46 -1.29 -16.18
N LEU A 240 -0.04 -1.11 -14.95
CA LEU A 240 0.67 -0.40 -13.89
C LEU A 240 2.00 -1.09 -13.55
N ASN A 241 1.96 -2.42 -13.34
CA ASN A 241 3.14 -3.22 -13.06
C ASN A 241 4.13 -3.21 -14.24
N GLN A 242 3.64 -3.23 -15.47
CA GLN A 242 4.47 -3.09 -16.67
C GLN A 242 5.18 -1.73 -16.70
N ILE A 243 4.46 -0.62 -16.52
CA ILE A 243 5.04 0.73 -16.46
C ILE A 243 6.08 0.85 -15.33
N LEU A 244 5.82 0.24 -14.16
CA LEU A 244 6.78 0.19 -13.07
C LEU A 244 8.07 -0.56 -13.46
N LEU A 245 7.95 -1.73 -14.08
CA LEU A 245 9.09 -2.52 -14.56
C LEU A 245 9.89 -1.78 -15.65
N ASP A 246 9.20 -1.21 -16.64
CA ASP A 246 9.80 -0.42 -17.74
C ASP A 246 10.54 0.83 -17.20
N SER A 247 10.04 1.41 -16.10
CA SER A 247 10.69 2.55 -15.42
C SER A 247 11.92 2.17 -14.57
N GLY A 248 12.18 0.87 -14.38
CA GLY A 248 13.24 0.34 -13.53
C GLY A 248 12.93 0.37 -12.03
N TYR A 249 11.65 0.44 -11.62
CA TYR A 249 11.26 0.47 -10.22
C TYR A 249 11.41 -0.91 -9.56
N VAL A 250 12.09 -0.94 -8.41
CA VAL A 250 12.29 -2.15 -7.62
C VAL A 250 11.77 -1.92 -6.20
N PRO A 251 10.85 -2.76 -5.68
CA PRO A 251 10.41 -2.70 -4.29
C PRO A 251 11.57 -2.78 -3.28
N ASP A 252 11.50 -1.99 -2.21
CA ASP A 252 12.58 -1.87 -1.20
C ASP A 252 13.02 -3.24 -0.65
N TRP A 253 12.11 -4.21 -0.46
CA TRP A 253 12.46 -5.57 0.01
C TRP A 253 13.23 -6.40 -1.03
N ILE A 254 13.01 -6.20 -2.34
CA ILE A 254 13.79 -6.87 -3.40
C ILE A 254 15.19 -6.28 -3.45
N ALA A 255 15.31 -4.96 -3.31
CA ALA A 255 16.60 -4.27 -3.24
C ALA A 255 17.42 -4.75 -2.03
N LEU A 256 16.80 -4.84 -0.84
CA LEU A 256 17.41 -5.39 0.37
C LEU A 256 17.77 -6.87 0.22
N GLU A 257 16.93 -7.71 -0.42
CA GLU A 257 17.27 -9.11 -0.65
C GLU A 257 18.49 -9.26 -1.56
N LYS A 258 18.60 -8.43 -2.61
CA LYS A 258 19.78 -8.37 -3.48
C LYS A 258 21.03 -7.98 -2.70
N GLU A 259 20.95 -6.92 -1.89
CA GLU A 259 22.06 -6.44 -1.04
C GLU A 259 22.54 -7.54 -0.07
N ILE A 260 21.62 -8.25 0.59
CA ILE A 260 21.94 -9.36 1.50
C ILE A 260 22.64 -10.52 0.76
N ARG A 261 22.21 -10.84 -0.46
CA ARG A 261 22.86 -11.88 -1.29
C ARG A 261 24.28 -11.46 -1.71
N GLU A 262 24.48 -10.20 -2.06
CA GLU A 262 25.79 -9.64 -2.41
C GLU A 262 26.73 -9.62 -1.20
N ASP A 263 26.27 -9.11 -0.04
CA ASP A 263 27.01 -9.14 1.23
C ASP A 263 27.44 -10.55 1.60
N TYR A 264 26.52 -11.53 1.50
CA TYR A 264 26.77 -12.94 1.77
C TYR A 264 27.79 -13.56 0.80
N ALA A 265 27.77 -13.17 -0.48
CA ALA A 265 28.79 -13.56 -1.45
C ALA A 265 30.15 -12.94 -1.09
N THR A 266 30.22 -11.65 -0.73
CA THR A 266 31.50 -11.05 -0.30
C THR A 266 32.02 -11.69 1.00
N LEU A 267 31.15 -12.07 1.93
CA LEU A 267 31.50 -12.76 3.17
C LEU A 267 32.17 -14.11 2.86
N LYS A 268 31.56 -14.93 1.99
CA LYS A 268 32.16 -16.19 1.52
C LYS A 268 33.50 -16.00 0.83
N ASN A 269 33.58 -15.03 -0.09
CA ASN A 269 34.82 -14.75 -0.81
C ASN A 269 35.94 -14.29 0.14
N LYS A 270 35.63 -13.47 1.16
CA LYS A 270 36.59 -13.06 2.20
C LYS A 270 37.09 -14.26 3.01
N ILE A 271 36.20 -15.18 3.40
CA ILE A 271 36.57 -16.43 4.10
C ILE A 271 37.48 -17.28 3.22
N ARG A 272 37.12 -17.47 1.94
CA ARG A 272 37.89 -18.24 0.96
C ARG A 272 39.29 -17.66 0.75
N ILE A 273 39.42 -16.38 0.41
CA ILE A 273 40.72 -15.72 0.18
C ILE A 273 41.60 -15.81 1.43
N LYS A 274 41.02 -15.66 2.63
CA LYS A 274 41.79 -15.81 3.87
C LYS A 274 42.18 -17.26 4.15
N ARG A 275 41.38 -18.25 3.74
CA ARG A 275 41.75 -19.67 3.83
C ARG A 275 42.86 -20.04 2.84
N GLU A 276 42.81 -19.51 1.62
CA GLU A 276 43.86 -19.67 0.59
C GLU A 276 45.21 -19.06 1.03
N GLN A 277 45.19 -18.04 1.89
CA GLN A 277 46.40 -17.42 2.48
C GLN A 277 47.00 -18.20 3.66
N LEU A 278 46.37 -19.29 4.12
CA LEU A 278 46.85 -20.10 5.25
C LEU A 278 47.33 -21.47 4.76
N GLY A 279 48.28 -22.05 5.51
CA GLY A 279 48.89 -23.34 5.18
C GLY A 279 47.93 -24.55 5.18
N PRO A 280 48.45 -25.75 4.91
CA PRO A 280 47.69 -26.99 5.08
C PRO A 280 47.25 -27.18 6.53
N MET A 281 46.19 -27.97 6.73
CA MET A 281 45.75 -28.37 8.07
C MET A 281 46.63 -29.53 8.58
N PRO A 282 47.02 -29.59 9.88
CA PRO A 282 46.71 -28.66 10.97
C PRO A 282 47.50 -27.33 10.89
N PHE A 283 46.84 -26.21 11.19
CA PHE A 283 47.49 -24.90 11.12
C PHE A 283 48.61 -24.72 12.16
N THR A 284 49.60 -23.91 11.80
CA THR A 284 50.61 -23.38 12.74
C THR A 284 49.93 -22.61 13.89
N LYS A 285 50.57 -22.51 15.06
CA LYS A 285 50.03 -21.73 16.20
C LYS A 285 49.77 -20.27 15.84
N GLU A 286 50.66 -19.65 15.06
CA GLU A 286 50.47 -18.28 14.55
C GLU A 286 49.28 -18.16 13.60
N ASP A 287 49.09 -19.15 12.73
CA ASP A 287 48.01 -19.15 11.73
C ASP A 287 46.64 -19.36 12.38
N HIS A 288 46.56 -20.18 13.43
CA HIS A 288 45.39 -20.22 14.32
C HIS A 288 45.08 -18.85 14.93
N GLN A 289 46.10 -18.10 15.39
CA GLN A 289 45.89 -16.78 15.97
C GLN A 289 45.45 -15.74 14.93
N LYS A 290 46.04 -15.77 13.73
CA LYS A 290 45.61 -14.97 12.56
C LYS A 290 44.15 -15.28 12.20
N TRP A 291 43.77 -16.56 12.16
CA TRP A 291 42.41 -17.00 11.85
C TRP A 291 41.39 -16.60 12.92
N SER A 292 41.70 -16.80 14.21
CA SER A 292 40.81 -16.39 15.32
C SER A 292 40.57 -14.88 15.36
N ASN A 293 41.59 -14.06 15.06
CA ASN A 293 41.43 -12.62 14.95
C ASN A 293 40.57 -12.23 13.73
N PHE A 294 40.70 -12.95 12.61
CA PHE A 294 39.84 -12.76 11.44
C PHE A 294 38.38 -13.14 11.71
N GLU A 295 38.14 -14.28 12.38
CA GLU A 295 36.82 -14.76 12.78
C GLU A 295 36.06 -13.72 13.63
N LYS A 296 36.72 -13.13 14.65
CA LYS A 296 36.15 -12.03 15.46
C LYS A 296 35.71 -10.85 14.59
N GLY A 297 36.49 -10.49 13.57
CA GLY A 297 36.16 -9.44 12.60
C GLY A 297 35.05 -9.82 11.62
N LEU A 298 34.78 -11.11 11.40
CA LEU A 298 33.62 -11.59 10.64
C LEU A 298 32.34 -11.54 11.47
N THR A 299 32.39 -11.84 12.77
CA THR A 299 31.22 -11.79 13.67
C THR A 299 30.52 -10.43 13.62
N GLN A 300 31.28 -9.33 13.63
CA GLN A 300 30.72 -7.97 13.51
C GLN A 300 30.02 -7.75 12.15
N LYS A 301 30.58 -8.28 11.05
CA LYS A 301 29.98 -8.17 9.71
C LYS A 301 28.72 -9.02 9.58
N VAL A 302 28.71 -10.22 10.16
CA VAL A 302 27.54 -11.09 10.24
C VAL A 302 26.39 -10.38 10.97
N GLN A 303 26.65 -9.76 12.13
CA GLN A 303 25.63 -8.97 12.85
C GLN A 303 25.03 -7.82 12.02
N LEU A 304 25.80 -7.18 11.12
CA LEU A 304 25.26 -6.16 10.22
C LEU A 304 24.34 -6.76 9.15
N ILE A 305 24.67 -7.94 8.63
CA ILE A 305 23.83 -8.65 7.66
C ILE A 305 22.56 -9.21 8.34
N ASP A 306 22.67 -9.73 9.56
CA ASP A 306 21.53 -10.21 10.35
C ASP A 306 20.52 -9.08 10.62
N ARG A 307 21.00 -7.85 10.92
CA ARG A 307 20.13 -6.66 11.00
C ARG A 307 19.44 -6.31 9.67
N LYS A 308 20.06 -6.59 8.51
CA LYS A 308 19.40 -6.43 7.20
C LYS A 308 18.35 -7.54 6.98
N ILE A 309 18.66 -8.77 7.40
CA ILE A 309 17.73 -9.91 7.40
C ILE A 309 16.51 -9.63 8.27
N ASP A 310 16.67 -9.05 9.47
CA ASP A 310 15.56 -8.65 10.33
C ASP A 310 14.64 -7.62 9.63
N LYS A 311 15.24 -6.57 9.04
CA LYS A 311 14.49 -5.58 8.24
C LYS A 311 13.76 -6.22 7.06
N LEU A 312 14.41 -7.13 6.33
CA LEU A 312 13.80 -7.87 5.24
C LEU A 312 12.59 -8.67 5.75
N ASN A 313 12.74 -9.40 6.85
CA ASN A 313 11.68 -10.25 7.42
C ASN A 313 10.45 -9.45 7.88
N LEU A 314 10.63 -8.19 8.29
CA LEU A 314 9.55 -7.27 8.67
C LEU A 314 8.81 -6.65 7.47
N ILE A 315 9.48 -6.48 6.32
CA ILE A 315 8.92 -5.79 5.13
C ILE A 315 8.38 -6.78 4.08
N VAL A 316 8.91 -8.00 4.04
CA VAL A 316 8.56 -9.02 3.05
C VAL A 316 7.07 -9.43 3.14
N PRO A 317 6.29 -9.33 2.05
CA PRO A 317 4.85 -9.65 2.09
C PRO A 317 4.51 -11.14 2.24
N VAL A 318 5.47 -12.06 2.06
CA VAL A 318 5.21 -13.51 2.02
C VAL A 318 6.20 -14.28 2.88
N LEU A 319 5.71 -15.05 3.85
CA LEU A 319 6.53 -15.78 4.83
C LEU A 319 7.60 -16.67 4.19
N ASN A 320 7.33 -17.27 3.02
CA ASN A 320 8.29 -18.13 2.31
C ASN A 320 9.51 -17.39 1.71
N ARG A 321 9.52 -16.05 1.72
CA ARG A 321 10.67 -15.22 1.30
C ARG A 321 11.50 -14.69 2.48
N GLN A 322 11.06 -14.92 3.72
CA GLN A 322 11.84 -14.59 4.92
C GLN A 322 13.13 -15.42 4.99
N ARG A 323 14.13 -14.90 5.71
CA ARG A 323 15.48 -15.47 5.82
C ARG A 323 15.86 -15.67 7.29
N MET A 324 16.60 -16.76 7.55
CA MET A 324 17.20 -17.00 8.87
C MET A 324 18.55 -16.28 8.98
N HIS A 325 18.95 -15.93 10.20
CA HIS A 325 20.28 -15.39 10.50
C HIS A 325 21.43 -16.31 10.06
N ILE A 326 22.59 -15.71 9.84
CA ILE A 326 23.75 -16.41 9.27
C ILE A 326 24.52 -17.15 10.36
N ASN A 327 24.45 -18.48 10.33
CA ASN A 327 25.34 -19.32 11.14
C ASN A 327 26.77 -19.30 10.56
N LEU A 328 27.63 -18.43 11.12
CA LEU A 328 29.03 -18.26 10.72
C LEU A 328 29.84 -19.56 10.83
N GLN A 329 29.68 -20.32 11.91
CA GLN A 329 30.42 -21.57 12.16
C GLN A 329 30.17 -22.61 11.07
N LYS A 330 28.91 -22.75 10.62
CA LYS A 330 28.55 -23.65 9.51
C LYS A 330 29.23 -23.26 8.18
N ILE A 331 29.48 -21.98 7.95
CA ILE A 331 30.16 -21.47 6.75
C ILE A 331 31.68 -21.68 6.86
N ILE A 332 32.26 -21.38 8.04
CA ILE A 332 33.67 -21.63 8.34
C ILE A 332 34.00 -23.12 8.18
N ASN A 333 33.25 -24.00 8.85
CA ASN A 333 33.46 -25.45 8.77
C ASN A 333 33.34 -25.95 7.32
N LYS A 334 32.37 -25.45 6.55
CA LYS A 334 32.28 -25.78 5.13
C LYS A 334 33.52 -25.34 4.35
N ALA A 335 33.99 -24.10 4.51
CA ALA A 335 35.20 -23.63 3.85
C ALA A 335 36.47 -24.39 4.30
N LEU A 336 36.54 -24.82 5.57
CA LEU A 336 37.62 -25.66 6.08
C LEU A 336 37.60 -27.07 5.49
N MET A 337 36.43 -27.63 5.18
CA MET A 337 36.33 -28.93 4.48
C MET A 337 36.64 -28.80 2.99
N ASP A 338 36.05 -27.80 2.32
CA ASP A 338 36.20 -27.56 0.88
C ASP A 338 37.67 -27.22 0.49
N TYR A 339 38.47 -26.68 1.43
CA TYR A 339 39.87 -26.27 1.23
C TYR A 339 40.81 -26.80 2.34
N GLY A 340 40.49 -27.94 2.97
CA GLY A 340 41.21 -28.44 4.15
C GLY A 340 42.59 -29.00 3.84
N TYR A 341 42.66 -29.75 2.74
CA TYR A 341 43.88 -30.31 2.17
C TYR A 341 44.55 -29.23 1.31
N GLY A 342 45.87 -29.07 1.44
CA GLY A 342 46.64 -28.09 0.69
C GLY A 342 46.51 -28.29 -0.83
N SER A 343 46.86 -27.25 -1.58
CA SER A 343 46.85 -27.15 -3.05
C SER A 343 46.79 -28.49 -3.78
N PRO A 344 45.70 -28.83 -4.48
CA PRO A 344 45.72 -29.88 -5.49
C PRO A 344 46.48 -29.35 -6.70
N GLU A 345 47.82 -29.35 -6.62
CA GLU A 345 48.64 -29.33 -7.83
C GLU A 345 48.24 -30.55 -8.67
N LEU A 346 47.68 -30.28 -9.85
CA LEU A 346 47.20 -31.27 -10.81
C LEU A 346 45.95 -32.08 -10.41
N PHE A 347 44.88 -31.40 -9.97
CA PHE A 347 43.59 -31.70 -10.63
C PHE A 347 43.50 -30.91 -11.93
N SER A 348 43.82 -31.58 -13.05
CA SER A 348 43.43 -31.11 -14.39
C SER A 348 41.92 -30.84 -14.44
N PRO A 349 41.39 -30.00 -15.34
CA PRO A 349 39.95 -29.71 -15.45
C PRO A 349 39.15 -30.93 -15.94
N LYS A 350 38.92 -31.85 -15.01
CA LYS A 350 38.08 -33.05 -15.03
C LYS A 350 37.45 -33.11 -13.62
N ASP A 351 36.15 -32.97 -13.41
CA ASP A 351 35.05 -33.14 -14.36
C ASP A 351 33.88 -32.18 -14.11
N ASN A 352 33.87 -31.07 -14.86
CA ASN A 352 32.63 -30.35 -15.15
C ASN A 352 31.67 -31.18 -16.03
N SER A 353 32.14 -32.28 -16.62
CA SER A 353 31.31 -33.32 -17.25
C SER A 353 30.44 -34.01 -16.20
N VAL A 354 30.96 -34.56 -15.10
CA VAL A 354 30.16 -35.26 -14.08
C VAL A 354 29.13 -34.35 -13.42
N ALA A 355 29.46 -33.08 -13.14
CA ALA A 355 28.47 -32.13 -12.63
C ALA A 355 27.39 -31.78 -13.67
N LYS A 356 27.77 -31.56 -14.94
CA LYS A 356 26.81 -31.33 -16.03
C LYS A 356 26.01 -32.58 -16.36
N GLU A 357 26.59 -33.76 -16.35
CA GLU A 357 25.93 -35.06 -16.56
C GLU A 357 25.00 -35.38 -15.41
N ASN A 358 25.33 -35.06 -14.16
CA ASN A 358 24.39 -35.23 -13.05
C ASN A 358 23.21 -34.25 -13.17
N ILE A 359 23.45 -33.00 -13.54
CA ILE A 359 22.38 -32.02 -13.81
C ILE A 359 21.57 -32.41 -15.04
N GLN A 360 22.21 -32.88 -16.10
CA GLN A 360 21.61 -33.23 -17.39
C GLN A 360 20.91 -34.59 -17.33
N ARG A 361 21.39 -35.55 -16.52
CA ARG A 361 20.64 -36.74 -16.09
C ARG A 361 19.48 -36.37 -15.17
N PHE A 362 19.61 -35.40 -14.27
CA PHE A 362 18.49 -34.94 -13.45
C PHE A 362 17.39 -34.30 -14.31
N TYR A 363 17.75 -33.48 -15.31
CA TYR A 363 16.83 -32.99 -16.32
C TYR A 363 16.32 -34.09 -17.26
N LEU A 364 17.14 -35.08 -17.63
CA LEU A 364 16.70 -36.23 -18.43
C LEU A 364 15.70 -37.08 -17.64
N ASP A 365 15.92 -37.30 -16.35
CA ASP A 365 15.08 -38.13 -15.48
C ASP A 365 13.77 -37.41 -15.14
N ILE A 366 13.78 -36.08 -14.96
CA ILE A 366 12.56 -35.27 -14.92
C ILE A 366 11.82 -35.34 -16.28
N ASN A 367 12.52 -35.21 -17.41
CA ASN A 367 11.88 -35.23 -18.72
C ASN A 367 11.38 -36.64 -19.10
N ILE A 368 12.06 -37.71 -18.67
CA ILE A 368 11.64 -39.10 -18.80
C ILE A 368 10.46 -39.39 -17.87
N ARG A 369 10.43 -38.90 -16.63
CA ARG A 369 9.25 -39.01 -15.74
C ARG A 369 8.06 -38.22 -16.28
N ASN A 370 8.28 -37.03 -16.83
CA ASN A 370 7.22 -36.22 -17.45
C ASN A 370 6.73 -36.87 -18.77
N SER A 371 7.64 -37.37 -19.60
CA SER A 371 7.30 -38.14 -20.80
C SER A 371 6.58 -39.44 -20.46
N LEU A 372 7.03 -40.20 -19.47
CA LEU A 372 6.37 -41.42 -19.00
C LEU A 372 5.01 -41.11 -18.38
N THR A 373 4.82 -40.01 -17.65
CA THR A 373 3.48 -39.62 -17.16
C THR A 373 2.56 -39.17 -18.28
N VAL A 374 3.06 -38.51 -19.33
CA VAL A 374 2.30 -38.19 -20.54
C VAL A 374 1.95 -39.47 -21.33
N VAL A 375 2.88 -40.39 -21.53
CA VAL A 375 2.63 -41.69 -22.20
C VAL A 375 1.70 -42.58 -21.36
N PHE A 376 1.82 -42.55 -20.02
CA PHE A 376 0.86 -43.22 -19.14
C PHE A 376 -0.53 -42.58 -19.19
N ARG A 377 -0.63 -41.25 -19.29
CA ARG A 377 -1.92 -40.55 -19.37
C ARG A 377 -2.60 -40.74 -20.73
N ASP A 378 -1.84 -40.65 -21.82
CA ASP A 378 -2.37 -40.52 -23.17
C ASP A 378 -2.41 -41.85 -23.95
N TYR A 379 -1.61 -42.85 -23.58
CA TYR A 379 -1.58 -44.17 -24.24
C TYR A 379 -1.88 -45.35 -23.31
N ILE A 380 -1.16 -45.50 -22.19
CA ILE A 380 -1.30 -46.71 -21.35
C ILE A 380 -2.60 -46.65 -20.51
N GLY A 381 -2.94 -45.49 -19.96
CA GLY A 381 -4.16 -45.27 -19.16
C GLY A 381 -5.44 -45.61 -19.92
N PRO A 382 -5.65 -45.09 -21.15
CA PRO A 382 -6.78 -45.48 -21.99
C PRO A 382 -6.82 -46.97 -22.31
N VAL A 383 -5.68 -47.61 -22.58
CA VAL A 383 -5.61 -49.06 -22.87
C VAL A 383 -5.89 -49.90 -21.62
N MET A 384 -5.41 -49.50 -20.44
CA MET A 384 -5.72 -50.15 -19.16
C MET A 384 -7.21 -49.98 -18.80
N LEU A 385 -7.78 -48.80 -19.01
CA LEU A 385 -9.21 -48.57 -18.81
C LEU A 385 -10.06 -49.36 -19.82
N TRP A 386 -9.63 -49.45 -21.09
CA TRP A 386 -10.34 -50.21 -22.11
C TRP A 386 -10.25 -51.72 -21.88
N THR A 387 -9.11 -52.24 -21.43
CA THR A 387 -8.99 -53.67 -21.05
C THR A 387 -9.79 -54.00 -19.79
N ILE A 388 -9.85 -53.10 -18.79
CA ILE A 388 -10.75 -53.25 -17.63
C ILE A 388 -12.22 -53.26 -18.08
N PHE A 389 -12.64 -52.31 -18.92
CA PHE A 389 -14.01 -52.27 -19.47
C PHE A 389 -14.33 -53.49 -20.34
N TYR A 390 -13.37 -53.99 -21.12
CA TYR A 390 -13.53 -55.19 -21.94
C TYR A 390 -13.68 -56.44 -21.08
N LEU A 391 -12.84 -56.62 -20.06
CA LEU A 391 -12.93 -57.73 -19.10
C LEU A 391 -14.25 -57.68 -18.30
N ASP A 392 -14.68 -56.50 -17.86
CA ASP A 392 -15.96 -56.28 -17.17
C ASP A 392 -17.16 -56.55 -18.11
N SER A 393 -17.08 -56.17 -19.38
CA SER A 393 -18.06 -56.54 -20.41
C SER A 393 -18.10 -58.05 -20.69
N LEU A 394 -16.94 -58.71 -20.72
CA LEU A 394 -16.82 -60.15 -20.93
C LEU A 394 -17.36 -60.93 -19.71
N LEU A 395 -17.09 -60.45 -18.49
CA LEU A 395 -17.70 -60.92 -17.24
C LEU A 395 -19.23 -60.75 -17.25
N ARG A 396 -19.75 -59.59 -17.68
CA ARG A 396 -21.21 -59.38 -17.84
C ARG A 396 -21.81 -60.36 -18.85
N ASN A 397 -21.17 -60.59 -19.99
CA ASN A 397 -21.63 -61.55 -21.00
C ASN A 397 -21.56 -63.01 -20.55
N LEU A 398 -20.52 -63.40 -19.79
CA LEU A 398 -20.45 -64.72 -19.17
C LEU A 398 -21.53 -64.90 -18.10
N LYS A 399 -21.78 -63.87 -17.28
CA LYS A 399 -22.86 -63.87 -16.27
C LYS A 399 -24.25 -63.99 -16.93
N ALA A 400 -24.49 -63.25 -18.03
CA ALA A 400 -25.73 -63.36 -18.81
C ALA A 400 -25.92 -64.77 -19.42
N LYS A 401 -24.85 -65.35 -20.00
CA LYS A 401 -24.88 -66.75 -20.50
C LYS A 401 -25.11 -67.78 -19.40
N TYR A 402 -24.64 -67.53 -18.17
CA TYR A 402 -24.89 -68.42 -17.02
C TYR A 402 -26.33 -68.32 -16.50
N VAL A 403 -26.91 -67.11 -16.49
CA VAL A 403 -28.31 -66.90 -16.08
C VAL A 403 -29.26 -67.56 -17.10
N ASN A 404 -29.05 -67.35 -18.40
CA ASN A 404 -29.87 -67.96 -19.47
C ASN A 404 -29.68 -69.48 -19.65
N LYS A 405 -28.84 -70.13 -18.84
CA LYS A 405 -28.66 -71.59 -18.83
C LYS A 405 -29.24 -72.27 -17.58
N ASN A 406 -29.74 -71.46 -16.65
CA ASN A 406 -30.39 -71.88 -15.39
C ASN A 406 -31.86 -71.39 -15.32
N GLN A 407 -32.42 -71.03 -16.47
CA GLN A 407 -33.85 -70.92 -16.76
C GLN A 407 -34.18 -71.95 -17.86
#